data_AF-A0A2P2IG53-F1
#
_entry.id   AF-A0A2P2IG53-F1
#
_cell.length_a   1.000
_cell.length_b   1.000
_cell.length_c   1.000
_cell.angle_alpha   90.00
_cell.angle_beta   90.00
_cell.angle_gamma   90.00
#
_symmetry.space_group_name_H-M   'P 1'
#
loop_
_entity.id
_entity.type
_entity.pdbx_description
1 polymer ?
#
loop_
_entity_poly.entity_id
_entity_poly.type
_entity_poly.pdbx_seq_one_letter_code
_entity_poly.pdbx_strand_id
1 'polypeptide(L)'
;DNPHDALSRIKRHLLTQRTFKEVSLEFMDLYSHLIPVYEIEPLEKITDAYLDQYLWYEADKRHLFPNWVKPADSEPAPLLTYKWCQGINNLDGIWDTSEGHCVVMLQSKFDKIFEKIDLTLLNRLLRLIVDHNIADYMTAKNNIVVSYKDMSHTNSYGLIRGLQFASFIFQYYALVLDLLVLGLNRASDIAGPPEIPNDWLTFRDPAIQSRHPIRLYCRYVESLHILFRFTHEEAKDLIQRYLTEHP
;
A
#
# COMPACT_ATOMS: atom_id res chain seq x y z
N ASP A 1 32.22 -4.61 12.60
CA ASP A 1 33.36 -4.12 13.38
C ASP A 1 33.42 -2.60 13.49
N ASN A 2 33.29 -1.83 12.41
CA ASN A 2 33.21 -0.35 12.50
C ASN A 2 31.88 0.20 11.94
N PRO A 3 30.88 0.52 12.79
CA PRO A 3 29.57 0.99 12.33
C PRO A 3 29.62 2.41 11.77
N HIS A 4 30.51 3.28 12.25
CA HIS A 4 30.57 4.67 11.80
C HIS A 4 31.05 4.79 10.34
N ASP A 5 32.08 4.03 9.99
CA ASP A 5 32.58 3.99 8.61
C ASP A 5 31.54 3.38 7.65
N ALA A 6 30.85 2.32 8.09
CA ALA A 6 29.75 1.73 7.34
C ALA A 6 28.61 2.74 7.09
N LEU A 7 28.19 3.50 8.11
CA LEU A 7 27.17 4.54 7.98
C LEU A 7 27.60 5.68 7.06
N SER A 8 28.87 6.10 7.14
CA SER A 8 29.43 7.10 6.24
C SER A 8 29.33 6.64 4.77
N ARG A 9 29.70 5.38 4.51
CA ARG A 9 29.57 4.76 3.18
C ARG A 9 28.12 4.70 2.69
N ILE A 10 27.19 4.27 3.53
CA ILE A 10 25.76 4.20 3.21
C ILE A 10 25.25 5.59 2.80
N LYS A 11 25.51 6.63 3.61
CA LYS A 11 25.08 8.01 3.30
C LYS A 11 25.69 8.51 1.99
N ARG A 12 26.96 8.20 1.73
CA ARG A 12 27.61 8.55 0.47
C ARG A 12 26.92 7.91 -0.73
N HIS A 13 26.55 6.63 -0.64
CA HIS A 13 25.80 5.95 -1.71
C HIS A 13 24.43 6.61 -1.94
N LEU A 14 23.67 6.91 -0.89
CA LEU A 14 22.38 7.59 -1.01
C LEU A 14 22.49 8.96 -1.71
N LEU A 15 23.57 9.70 -1.46
CA LEU A 15 23.78 11.01 -2.09
C LEU A 15 24.25 10.92 -3.56
N THR A 16 25.17 10.00 -3.87
CA THR A 16 25.93 10.05 -5.13
C THR A 16 25.59 8.92 -6.12
N GLN A 17 25.18 7.76 -5.62
CA GLN A 17 24.99 6.58 -6.47
C GLN A 17 23.62 6.62 -7.15
N ARG A 18 23.63 6.62 -8.49
CA ARG A 18 22.43 6.56 -9.35
C ARG A 18 22.50 5.48 -10.41
N THR A 19 23.63 4.79 -10.49
CA THR A 19 23.84 3.60 -11.32
C THR A 19 24.21 2.44 -10.41
N PHE A 20 23.65 1.29 -10.69
CA PHE A 20 23.77 0.09 -9.85
C PHE A 20 24.19 -1.09 -10.70
N LYS A 21 24.68 -2.14 -10.04
CA LYS A 21 25.00 -3.38 -10.74
C LYS A 21 23.73 -4.09 -11.21
N GLU A 22 23.92 -5.01 -12.16
CA GLU A 22 22.85 -5.90 -12.57
C GLU A 22 22.41 -6.79 -11.41
N VAL A 23 21.15 -7.21 -11.46
CA VAL A 23 20.51 -8.08 -10.47
C VAL A 23 20.13 -9.38 -11.15
N SER A 24 20.57 -10.50 -10.58
CA SER A 24 20.16 -11.83 -11.05
C SER A 24 18.72 -12.09 -10.63
N LEU A 25 17.96 -12.67 -11.55
CA LEU A 25 16.58 -13.12 -11.34
C LEU A 25 16.56 -14.65 -11.31
N GLU A 26 16.02 -15.22 -10.26
CA GLU A 26 15.67 -16.64 -10.18
C GLU A 26 14.17 -16.81 -9.93
N PHE A 27 13.66 -18.02 -10.07
CA PHE A 27 12.28 -18.34 -9.76
C PHE A 27 12.21 -19.43 -8.69
N MET A 28 11.50 -19.13 -7.62
CA MET A 28 11.10 -20.13 -6.64
C MET A 28 9.80 -20.77 -7.13
N ASP A 29 9.85 -22.08 -7.33
CA ASP A 29 8.69 -22.87 -7.75
C ASP A 29 7.89 -23.33 -6.53
N LEU A 30 6.63 -22.88 -6.45
CA LEU A 30 5.67 -23.31 -5.44
C LEU A 30 4.69 -24.37 -5.99
N TYR A 31 5.03 -25.00 -7.12
CA TYR A 31 4.26 -26.01 -7.87
C TYR A 31 2.92 -25.53 -8.45
N SER A 32 2.41 -24.38 -7.99
CA SER A 32 1.16 -23.74 -8.45
C SER A 32 1.42 -22.44 -9.19
N HIS A 33 2.46 -21.71 -8.78
CA HIS A 33 2.88 -20.46 -9.37
C HIS A 33 4.37 -20.26 -9.08
N LEU A 34 4.99 -19.38 -9.86
CA LEU A 34 6.39 -19.01 -9.71
C LEU A 34 6.49 -17.66 -9.00
N ILE A 35 7.42 -17.57 -8.04
CA ILE A 35 7.76 -16.30 -7.40
C ILE A 35 9.13 -15.84 -7.88
N PRO A 36 9.25 -14.62 -8.42
CA PRO A 36 10.55 -14.08 -8.79
C PRO A 36 11.38 -13.77 -7.53
N VAL A 37 12.61 -14.25 -7.51
CA VAL A 37 13.61 -14.00 -6.46
C VAL A 37 14.74 -13.19 -7.09
N TYR A 38 15.04 -12.04 -6.52
CA TYR A 38 16.08 -11.14 -7.03
C TYR A 38 17.30 -11.20 -6.11
N GLU A 39 18.48 -11.46 -6.66
CA GLU A 39 19.72 -11.39 -5.89
C GLU A 39 20.44 -10.06 -6.15
N ILE A 40 20.54 -9.27 -5.08
CA ILE A 40 21.14 -7.95 -5.10
C ILE A 40 22.55 -8.03 -4.53
N GLU A 41 23.46 -7.21 -5.08
CA GLU A 41 24.82 -7.12 -4.57
C GLU A 41 24.84 -6.86 -3.04
N PRO A 42 25.63 -7.61 -2.26
CA PRO A 42 25.64 -7.47 -0.80
C PRO A 42 25.90 -6.05 -0.27
N LEU A 43 26.78 -5.28 -0.93
CA LEU A 43 27.08 -3.90 -0.54
C LEU A 43 25.89 -2.96 -0.73
N GLU A 44 25.16 -3.14 -1.84
CA GLU A 44 23.94 -2.37 -2.13
C GLU A 44 22.82 -2.80 -1.18
N LYS A 45 22.70 -4.10 -0.90
CA LYS A 45 21.72 -4.66 0.04
C LYS A 45 21.85 -4.08 1.45
N ILE A 46 23.06 -3.83 1.95
CA ILE A 46 23.28 -3.15 3.24
C ILE A 46 22.72 -1.72 3.22
N THR A 47 22.94 -0.99 2.12
CA THR A 47 22.46 0.39 1.96
C THR A 47 20.93 0.40 1.88
N ASP A 48 20.35 -0.51 1.10
CA ASP A 48 18.91 -0.64 0.92
C ASP A 48 18.20 -1.06 2.21
N ALA A 49 18.79 -1.98 2.99
CA ALA A 49 18.25 -2.41 4.27
C ALA A 49 18.29 -1.29 5.32
N TYR A 50 19.38 -0.52 5.38
CA TYR A 50 19.45 0.65 6.25
C TYR A 50 18.38 1.69 5.87
N LEU A 51 18.22 1.94 4.56
CA LEU A 51 17.23 2.87 4.06
C LEU A 51 15.81 2.41 4.40
N ASP A 52 15.48 1.14 4.19
CA ASP A 52 14.17 0.56 4.53
C ASP A 52 13.83 0.80 6.01
N GLN A 53 14.75 0.45 6.91
CA GLN A 53 14.56 0.64 8.36
C GLN A 53 14.38 2.13 8.73
N TYR A 54 15.16 3.01 8.11
CA TYR A 54 15.03 4.45 8.32
C TYR A 54 13.67 4.99 7.85
N LEU A 55 13.23 4.57 6.65
CA LEU A 55 11.96 4.99 6.06
C LEU A 55 10.77 4.56 6.91
N TRP A 56 10.71 3.29 7.31
CA TRP A 56 9.62 2.78 8.15
C TRP A 56 9.57 3.46 9.51
N TYR A 57 10.73 3.67 10.16
CA TYR A 57 10.79 4.35 11.45
C TYR A 57 10.29 5.81 11.36
N GLU A 58 10.75 6.58 10.38
CA GLU A 58 10.29 7.97 10.22
C GLU A 58 8.84 8.07 9.73
N ALA A 59 8.37 7.10 8.94
CA ALA A 59 7.00 7.07 8.45
C ALA A 59 6.00 6.78 9.58
N ASP A 60 6.30 5.85 10.48
CA ASP A 60 5.46 5.57 11.64
C ASP A 60 5.44 6.75 12.61
N LYS A 61 6.62 7.32 12.90
CA LYS A 61 6.76 8.51 13.77
C LYS A 61 5.97 9.72 13.30
N ARG A 62 5.76 9.86 11.99
CA ARG A 62 5.01 10.96 11.36
C ARG A 62 3.59 10.57 10.96
N HIS A 63 3.15 9.36 11.32
CA HIS A 63 1.84 8.81 10.97
C HIS A 63 1.51 8.90 9.46
N LEU A 64 2.49 8.56 8.60
CA LEU A 64 2.32 8.60 7.15
C LEU A 64 1.25 7.62 6.65
N PHE A 65 1.23 6.41 7.22
CA PHE A 65 0.28 5.37 6.83
C PHE A 65 -0.95 5.40 7.74
N PRO A 66 -2.16 5.55 7.18
CA PRO A 66 -3.39 5.56 7.95
C PRO A 66 -3.78 4.15 8.43
N ASN A 67 -4.73 4.12 9.38
CA ASN A 67 -5.17 2.94 10.12
C ASN A 67 -5.69 1.77 9.25
N TRP A 68 -6.14 2.01 8.01
CA TRP A 68 -6.66 0.99 7.09
C TRP A 68 -5.60 0.26 6.28
N VAL A 69 -4.35 0.74 6.28
CA VAL A 69 -3.24 0.09 5.57
C VAL A 69 -2.74 -1.09 6.41
N LYS A 70 -2.86 -2.30 5.88
CA LYS A 70 -2.45 -3.56 6.52
C LYS A 70 -1.52 -4.34 5.57
N PRO A 71 -0.64 -5.23 6.08
CA PRO A 71 -0.40 -5.55 7.49
C PRO A 71 0.23 -4.37 8.26
N ALA A 72 -0.08 -4.31 9.56
CA ALA A 72 0.54 -3.37 10.50
C ALA A 72 1.18 -4.19 11.63
N ASP A 73 2.22 -3.64 12.27
CA ASP A 73 3.01 -4.37 13.27
C ASP A 73 2.25 -4.70 14.56
N SER A 74 1.12 -4.02 14.79
CA SER A 74 0.32 -4.18 16.01
C SER A 74 -0.48 -5.49 16.07
N GLU A 75 -0.78 -6.12 14.93
CA GLU A 75 -1.78 -7.18 14.87
C GLU A 75 -1.41 -8.32 13.90
N PRO A 76 -1.47 -9.59 14.33
CA PRO A 76 -1.34 -10.72 13.42
C PRO A 76 -2.60 -10.89 12.56
N ALA A 77 -2.47 -11.53 11.39
CA ALA A 77 -3.57 -11.69 10.43
C ALA A 77 -4.86 -12.34 10.99
N PRO A 78 -4.82 -13.34 11.89
CA PRO A 78 -6.03 -13.86 12.52
C PRO A 78 -6.74 -12.83 13.40
N LEU A 79 -5.99 -12.02 14.15
CA LEU A 79 -6.56 -10.95 14.98
C LEU A 79 -7.19 -9.86 14.13
N LEU A 80 -6.56 -9.53 12.99
CA LEU A 80 -7.11 -8.61 12.00
C LEU A 80 -8.49 -9.08 11.51
N THR A 81 -8.61 -10.38 11.20
CA THR A 81 -9.87 -10.98 10.76
C THR A 81 -10.93 -10.93 11.86
N TYR A 82 -10.54 -11.24 13.10
CA TYR A 82 -11.43 -11.15 14.26
C TYR A 82 -11.96 -9.73 14.47
N LYS A 83 -11.06 -8.74 14.44
CA LYS A 83 -11.41 -7.32 14.57
C LYS A 83 -12.28 -6.83 13.41
N TRP A 84 -12.06 -7.34 12.18
CA TRP A 84 -12.94 -7.05 11.04
C TRP A 84 -14.37 -7.53 11.29
N CYS A 85 -14.55 -8.78 11.73
CA CYS A 85 -15.86 -9.33 12.07
C CYS A 85 -16.52 -8.55 13.22
N GLN A 86 -15.76 -8.23 14.26
CA GLN A 86 -16.25 -7.43 15.39
C GLN A 86 -16.63 -6.01 14.96
N GLY A 87 -15.81 -5.39 14.11
CA GLY A 87 -16.03 -4.05 13.57
C GLY A 87 -17.31 -4.00 12.75
N ILE A 88 -17.58 -5.00 11.89
CA ILE A 88 -18.85 -5.12 11.16
C ILE A 88 -20.01 -5.21 12.14
N ASN A 89 -19.92 -6.09 13.14
CA ASN A 89 -21.02 -6.33 14.08
C ASN A 89 -21.34 -5.11 14.96
N ASN A 90 -20.34 -4.27 15.25
CA ASN A 90 -20.49 -3.08 16.06
C ASN A 90 -20.99 -1.85 15.28
N LEU A 91 -21.21 -1.96 13.97
CA LEU A 91 -21.77 -0.87 13.17
C LEU A 91 -23.25 -0.66 13.54
N ASP A 92 -23.67 0.60 13.61
CA ASP A 92 -25.04 0.96 13.96
C ASP A 92 -26.05 0.45 12.91
N GLY A 93 -27.07 -0.28 13.38
CA GLY A 93 -28.17 -0.79 12.56
C GLY A 93 -27.77 -1.70 11.38
N ILE A 94 -26.57 -2.30 11.38
CA ILE A 94 -26.04 -2.99 10.19
C ILE A 94 -26.88 -4.20 9.75
N TRP A 95 -27.47 -4.92 10.71
CA TRP A 95 -28.28 -6.11 10.46
C TRP A 95 -29.77 -5.81 10.29
N ASP A 96 -30.19 -4.56 10.49
CA ASP A 96 -31.58 -4.18 10.29
C ASP A 96 -31.87 -4.09 8.78
N THR A 97 -32.87 -4.82 8.31
CA THR A 97 -33.29 -4.81 6.89
C THR A 97 -34.76 -4.42 6.75
N SER A 98 -35.40 -3.94 7.81
CA SER A 98 -36.83 -3.61 7.84
C SER A 98 -37.22 -2.57 6.78
N GLU A 99 -36.38 -1.56 6.57
CA GLU A 99 -36.59 -0.48 5.58
C GLU A 99 -35.95 -0.78 4.21
N GLY A 100 -35.60 -2.03 3.93
CA GLY A 100 -35.00 -2.43 2.65
C GLY A 100 -33.53 -2.01 2.47
N HIS A 101 -32.83 -1.75 3.57
CA HIS A 101 -31.39 -1.50 3.57
C HIS A 101 -30.59 -2.72 3.12
N CYS A 102 -29.46 -2.49 2.46
CA CYS A 102 -28.60 -3.54 1.92
C CYS A 102 -27.16 -3.39 2.41
N VAL A 103 -26.52 -4.52 2.77
CA VAL A 103 -25.09 -4.57 3.10
C VAL A 103 -24.36 -5.32 2.01
N VAL A 104 -23.28 -4.74 1.49
CA VAL A 104 -22.47 -5.37 0.44
C VAL A 104 -21.02 -5.42 0.90
N MET A 105 -20.44 -6.62 0.88
CA MET A 105 -19.01 -6.82 1.11
C MET A 105 -18.32 -7.02 -0.24
N LEU A 106 -17.45 -6.07 -0.61
CA LEU A 106 -16.60 -6.19 -1.78
C LEU A 106 -15.21 -6.66 -1.35
N GLN A 107 -14.79 -7.78 -1.91
CA GLN A 107 -13.41 -8.22 -1.87
C GLN A 107 -12.85 -8.21 -3.28
N SER A 108 -11.75 -7.48 -3.47
CA SER A 108 -11.07 -7.38 -4.76
C SER A 108 -9.55 -7.33 -4.57
N LYS A 109 -8.82 -7.29 -5.67
CA LYS A 109 -7.38 -7.10 -5.70
C LYS A 109 -7.03 -6.06 -6.75
N PHE A 110 -6.06 -5.21 -6.45
CA PHE A 110 -5.48 -4.37 -7.47
C PHE A 110 -4.58 -5.22 -8.38
N ASP A 111 -4.99 -5.37 -9.64
CA ASP A 111 -4.25 -6.19 -10.59
C ASP A 111 -2.95 -5.50 -11.03
N LYS A 112 -1.84 -6.25 -10.94
CA LYS A 112 -0.53 -5.88 -11.49
C LYS A 112 0.02 -4.53 -11.00
N ILE A 113 -0.20 -4.13 -9.74
CA ILE A 113 0.39 -2.87 -9.23
C ILE A 113 1.90 -2.85 -9.44
N PHE A 114 2.59 -3.90 -8.99
CA PHE A 114 4.05 -3.97 -9.08
C PHE A 114 4.57 -3.78 -10.50
N GLU A 115 3.86 -4.32 -11.50
CA GLU A 115 4.26 -4.24 -12.90
C GLU A 115 3.88 -2.89 -13.53
N LYS A 116 2.86 -2.20 -13.01
CA LYS A 116 2.28 -1.00 -13.61
C LYS A 116 2.74 0.33 -12.99
N ILE A 117 3.72 0.30 -12.10
CA ILE A 117 4.28 1.53 -11.51
C ILE A 117 5.20 2.21 -12.53
N ASP A 118 4.83 3.43 -12.94
CA ASP A 118 5.70 4.32 -13.72
C ASP A 118 6.73 4.98 -12.79
N LEU A 119 8.01 4.77 -13.08
CA LEU A 119 9.13 5.31 -12.30
C LEU A 119 9.18 6.84 -12.32
N THR A 120 8.73 7.48 -13.41
CA THR A 120 8.73 8.94 -13.52
C THR A 120 7.70 9.58 -12.60
N LEU A 121 6.50 9.01 -12.53
CA LEU A 121 5.46 9.40 -11.60
C LEU A 121 5.87 9.07 -10.16
N LEU A 122 6.40 7.87 -9.94
CA LEU A 122 6.87 7.43 -8.64
C LEU A 122 7.89 8.41 -8.05
N ASN A 123 8.86 8.88 -8.83
CA ASN A 123 9.84 9.85 -8.37
C ASN A 123 9.19 11.15 -7.86
N ARG A 124 8.21 11.68 -8.59
CA ARG A 124 7.48 12.89 -8.20
C ARG A 124 6.70 12.68 -6.91
N LEU A 125 6.06 11.52 -6.75
CA LEU A 125 5.32 11.18 -5.54
C LEU A 125 6.26 11.01 -4.34
N LEU A 126 7.38 10.29 -4.49
CA LEU A 126 8.36 10.10 -3.42
C LEU A 126 8.95 11.42 -2.94
N ARG A 127 9.21 12.38 -3.85
CA ARG A 127 9.69 13.72 -3.49
C ARG A 127 8.75 14.52 -2.59
N LEU A 128 7.47 14.14 -2.48
CA LEU A 128 6.53 14.78 -1.57
C LEU A 128 6.74 14.34 -0.11
N ILE A 129 7.25 13.12 0.10
CA ILE A 129 7.35 12.50 1.43
C ILE A 129 8.79 12.36 1.94
N VAL A 130 9.78 12.26 1.05
CA VAL A 130 11.20 12.09 1.40
C VAL A 130 12.07 13.14 0.70
N ASP A 131 13.31 13.28 1.18
CA ASP A 131 14.29 14.14 0.51
C ASP A 131 14.52 13.71 -0.94
N HIS A 132 14.78 14.69 -1.80
CA HIS A 132 15.03 14.49 -3.23
C HIS A 132 16.11 13.44 -3.52
N ASN A 133 17.19 13.38 -2.73
CA ASN A 133 18.26 12.41 -2.96
C ASN A 133 17.80 10.97 -2.69
N ILE A 134 16.96 10.78 -1.67
CA ILE A 134 16.40 9.48 -1.33
C ILE A 134 15.40 9.05 -2.40
N ALA A 135 14.52 9.96 -2.84
CA ALA A 135 13.59 9.70 -3.93
C ALA A 135 14.32 9.31 -5.23
N ASP A 136 15.40 10.01 -5.57
CA ASP A 136 16.22 9.71 -6.75
C ASP A 136 16.95 8.38 -6.62
N TYR A 137 17.49 8.06 -5.44
CA TYR A 137 18.10 6.76 -5.16
C TYR A 137 17.08 5.64 -5.34
N MET A 138 15.91 5.74 -4.70
CA MET A 138 14.84 4.73 -4.77
C MET A 138 14.31 4.52 -6.20
N THR A 139 14.17 5.60 -6.96
CA THR A 139 13.71 5.53 -8.35
C THR A 139 14.77 4.90 -9.25
N ALA A 140 16.02 5.39 -9.17
CA ALA A 140 17.13 4.87 -9.97
C ALA A 140 17.43 3.40 -9.66
N LYS A 141 17.22 2.97 -8.40
CA LYS A 141 17.44 1.58 -7.98
C LYS A 141 16.46 0.59 -8.59
N ASN A 142 15.28 1.05 -9.04
CA ASN A 142 14.35 0.22 -9.81
C ASN A 142 14.70 0.16 -11.30
N ASN A 143 15.49 1.11 -11.81
CA ASN A 143 15.96 1.15 -13.20
C ASN A 143 17.33 0.46 -13.34
N ILE A 144 17.33 -0.85 -13.15
CA ILE A 144 18.53 -1.69 -13.20
C ILE A 144 18.38 -2.80 -14.24
N VAL A 145 19.52 -3.33 -14.70
CA VAL A 145 19.54 -4.50 -15.58
C VAL A 145 19.20 -5.74 -14.76
N VAL A 146 18.17 -6.45 -15.18
CA VAL A 146 17.79 -7.75 -14.64
C VAL A 146 18.36 -8.81 -15.57
N SER A 147 19.12 -9.75 -15.02
CA SER A 147 19.77 -10.83 -15.78
C SER A 147 19.27 -12.21 -15.36
N TYR A 148 19.10 -13.10 -16.33
CA TYR A 148 18.84 -14.51 -16.11
C TYR A 148 19.58 -15.33 -17.17
N LYS A 149 20.62 -16.06 -16.76
CA LYS A 149 21.51 -16.79 -17.68
C LYS A 149 22.04 -15.83 -18.75
N ASP A 150 21.74 -16.10 -20.03
CA ASP A 150 22.18 -15.30 -21.16
C ASP A 150 21.24 -14.13 -21.51
N MET A 151 20.11 -13.99 -20.78
CA MET A 151 19.14 -12.92 -21.01
C MET A 151 19.42 -11.73 -20.09
N SER A 152 19.41 -10.53 -20.66
CA SER A 152 19.49 -9.28 -19.89
C SER A 152 18.48 -8.26 -20.40
N HIS A 153 17.84 -7.54 -19.48
CA HIS A 153 16.86 -6.51 -19.80
C HIS A 153 16.90 -5.40 -18.76
N THR A 154 16.90 -4.13 -19.20
CA THR A 154 16.83 -2.98 -18.31
C THR A 154 15.40 -2.73 -17.87
N ASN A 155 15.14 -2.81 -16.56
CA ASN A 155 13.80 -2.58 -16.00
C ASN A 155 13.41 -1.09 -16.01
N SER A 156 12.90 -0.59 -17.13
CA SER A 156 12.44 0.80 -17.24
C SER A 156 11.03 1.06 -16.72
N TYR A 157 10.25 0.01 -16.43
CA TYR A 157 8.85 0.10 -16.02
C TYR A 157 8.51 -0.99 -15.00
N GLY A 158 7.78 -0.63 -13.95
CA GLY A 158 7.48 -1.53 -12.84
C GLY A 158 8.52 -1.52 -11.71
N LEU A 159 8.11 -2.06 -10.57
CA LEU A 159 8.86 -2.11 -9.33
C LEU A 159 9.55 -3.47 -9.15
N ILE A 160 10.83 -3.45 -8.76
CA ILE A 160 11.56 -4.67 -8.42
C ILE A 160 11.23 -5.07 -6.98
N ARG A 161 10.50 -6.16 -6.82
CA ARG A 161 9.98 -6.62 -5.51
C ARG A 161 11.06 -7.06 -4.53
N GLY A 162 12.24 -7.45 -5.02
CA GLY A 162 13.34 -7.93 -4.17
C GLY A 162 14.17 -6.84 -3.49
N LEU A 163 13.98 -5.56 -3.85
CA LEU A 163 14.63 -4.46 -3.14
C LEU A 163 14.11 -4.39 -1.70
N GLN A 164 14.99 -4.10 -0.74
CA GLN A 164 14.61 -4.13 0.68
C GLN A 164 13.50 -3.11 1.00
N PHE A 165 13.57 -1.91 0.44
CA PHE A 165 12.56 -0.84 0.59
C PHE A 165 11.38 -0.94 -0.41
N ALA A 166 11.27 -2.02 -1.19
CA ALA A 166 10.15 -2.19 -2.13
C ALA A 166 8.80 -2.22 -1.41
N SER A 167 8.78 -2.76 -0.19
CA SER A 167 7.61 -2.79 0.70
C SER A 167 7.07 -1.38 0.96
N PHE A 168 7.95 -0.44 1.30
CA PHE A 168 7.61 0.95 1.57
C PHE A 168 7.03 1.64 0.33
N ILE A 169 7.69 1.49 -0.83
CA ILE A 169 7.22 2.07 -2.10
C ILE A 169 5.84 1.53 -2.44
N PHE A 170 5.64 0.21 -2.33
CA PHE A 170 4.37 -0.41 -2.64
C PHE A 170 3.26 0.12 -1.74
N GLN A 171 3.49 0.18 -0.42
CA GLN A 171 2.48 0.63 0.53
C GLN A 171 2.11 2.11 0.31
N TYR A 172 3.10 2.94 0.00
CA TYR A 172 2.88 4.35 -0.32
C TYR A 172 2.13 4.55 -1.65
N TYR A 173 2.53 3.82 -2.70
CA TYR A 173 1.83 3.89 -3.98
C TYR A 173 0.39 3.38 -3.86
N ALA A 174 0.17 2.31 -3.12
CA ALA A 174 -1.15 1.78 -2.84
C ALA A 174 -2.00 2.72 -1.98
N LEU A 175 -1.39 3.51 -1.08
CA LEU A 175 -2.09 4.59 -0.36
C LEU A 175 -2.63 5.65 -1.34
N VAL A 176 -1.88 6.01 -2.38
CA VAL A 176 -2.38 6.92 -3.43
C VAL A 176 -3.60 6.31 -4.13
N LEU A 177 -3.58 5.00 -4.41
CA LEU A 177 -4.74 4.31 -4.97
C LEU A 177 -5.92 4.25 -3.99
N ASP A 178 -5.67 4.06 -2.70
CA ASP A 178 -6.72 4.10 -1.66
C ASP A 178 -7.45 5.44 -1.67
N LEU A 179 -6.71 6.55 -1.81
CA LEU A 179 -7.29 7.89 -1.89
C LEU A 179 -8.14 8.08 -3.15
N LEU A 180 -7.80 7.41 -4.26
CA LEU A 180 -8.63 7.42 -5.48
C LEU A 180 -9.91 6.60 -5.31
N VAL A 181 -9.87 5.49 -4.56
CA VAL A 181 -11.05 4.64 -4.31
C VAL A 181 -12.00 5.29 -3.30
N LEU A 182 -11.46 5.81 -2.19
CA LEU A 182 -12.26 6.41 -1.12
C LEU A 182 -12.69 7.84 -1.41
N GLY A 183 -11.86 8.60 -2.12
CA GLY A 183 -11.94 10.05 -2.16
C GLY A 183 -11.45 10.71 -0.85
N LEU A 184 -11.02 11.97 -0.95
CA LEU A 184 -10.37 12.68 0.16
C LEU A 184 -11.28 12.84 1.38
N ASN A 185 -12.56 13.14 1.16
CA ASN A 185 -13.53 13.36 2.25
C ASN A 185 -13.73 12.08 3.07
N ARG A 186 -13.96 10.94 2.41
CA ARG A 186 -14.19 9.68 3.13
C ARG A 186 -12.91 9.13 3.75
N ALA A 187 -11.78 9.28 3.08
CA ALA A 187 -10.48 8.93 3.64
C ALA A 187 -10.20 9.73 4.94
N SER A 188 -10.49 11.04 4.94
CA SER A 188 -10.34 11.88 6.13
C SER A 188 -11.28 11.46 7.28
N ASP A 189 -12.52 11.05 6.98
CA ASP A 189 -13.46 10.56 8.00
C ASP A 189 -12.94 9.29 8.69
N ILE A 190 -12.39 8.37 7.91
CA ILE A 190 -11.88 7.07 8.41
C ILE A 190 -10.58 7.29 9.20
N ALA A 191 -9.67 8.13 8.71
CA ALA A 191 -8.41 8.41 9.36
C ALA A 191 -8.60 9.20 10.66
N GLY A 192 -9.65 10.03 10.74
CA GLY A 192 -9.80 11.03 11.78
C GLY A 192 -8.89 12.24 11.53
N PRO A 193 -8.98 13.28 12.37
CA PRO A 193 -8.15 14.45 12.22
C PRO A 193 -6.70 14.16 12.66
N PRO A 194 -5.72 14.90 12.12
CA PRO A 194 -4.29 14.59 12.31
C PRO A 194 -3.81 14.66 13.76
N GLU A 195 -4.44 15.50 14.60
CA GLU A 195 -4.02 15.67 15.99
C GLU A 195 -4.36 14.45 16.86
N ILE A 196 -5.45 13.76 16.54
CA ILE A 196 -5.94 12.58 17.27
C ILE A 196 -6.56 11.65 16.21
N PRO A 197 -5.72 10.82 15.54
CA PRO A 197 -6.20 9.88 14.52
C PRO A 197 -7.09 8.81 15.14
N ASN A 198 -7.98 8.25 14.33
CA ASN A 198 -8.89 7.19 14.77
C ASN A 198 -8.17 5.83 14.77
N ASP A 199 -8.57 4.95 15.68
CA ASP A 199 -8.20 3.54 15.61
C ASP A 199 -8.90 2.84 14.44
N TRP A 200 -8.32 1.72 13.99
CA TRP A 200 -8.88 0.95 12.88
C TRP A 200 -10.32 0.49 13.16
N LEU A 201 -11.22 0.71 12.19
CA LEU A 201 -12.67 0.42 12.23
C LEU A 201 -13.47 1.25 13.26
N THR A 202 -12.90 2.34 13.78
CA THR A 202 -13.60 3.25 14.69
C THR A 202 -13.83 4.61 14.03
N PHE A 203 -14.95 5.23 14.38
CA PHE A 203 -15.26 6.61 14.02
C PHE A 203 -15.52 7.37 15.33
N ARG A 204 -15.29 8.68 15.30
CA ARG A 204 -15.58 9.55 16.46
C ARG A 204 -17.05 9.62 16.78
N ASP A 205 -17.87 9.76 15.73
CA ASP A 205 -19.30 9.96 15.84
C ASP A 205 -20.06 9.01 14.91
N PRO A 206 -21.20 8.46 15.35
CA PRO A 206 -22.04 7.61 14.52
C PRO A 206 -22.60 8.37 13.31
N ALA A 207 -22.73 9.70 13.39
CA ALA A 207 -23.15 10.54 12.27
C ALA A 207 -22.11 10.55 11.12
N ILE A 208 -20.81 10.55 11.45
CA ILE A 208 -19.73 10.50 10.43
C ILE A 208 -19.70 9.11 9.80
N GLN A 209 -19.91 8.07 10.61
CA GLN A 209 -20.01 6.69 10.14
C GLN A 209 -21.18 6.54 9.14
N SER A 210 -22.35 7.12 9.44
CA SER A 210 -23.58 6.99 8.64
C SER A 210 -23.62 7.87 7.38
N ARG A 211 -22.79 8.92 7.29
CA ARG A 211 -22.77 9.90 6.19
C ARG A 211 -22.47 9.35 4.80
N HIS A 212 -21.72 8.26 4.68
CA HIS A 212 -21.25 7.73 3.39
C HIS A 212 -21.45 6.21 3.30
N PRO A 213 -21.88 5.64 2.14
CA PRO A 213 -22.19 4.22 2.03
C PRO A 213 -21.03 3.28 2.40
N ILE A 214 -19.78 3.64 2.06
CA ILE A 214 -18.57 2.93 2.50
C ILE A 214 -18.44 3.04 4.02
N ARG A 215 -18.75 1.98 4.77
CA ARG A 215 -18.65 1.94 6.23
C ARG A 215 -17.26 1.57 6.71
N LEU A 216 -16.68 0.51 6.15
CA LEU A 216 -15.37 0.01 6.55
C LEU A 216 -14.48 -0.17 5.32
N TYR A 217 -13.19 0.10 5.49
CA TYR A 217 -12.17 -0.09 4.46
C TYR A 217 -10.93 -0.73 5.09
N CYS A 218 -10.39 -1.73 4.41
CA CYS A 218 -9.14 -2.37 4.77
C CYS A 218 -8.41 -2.76 3.49
N ARG A 219 -7.12 -2.41 3.42
CA ARG A 219 -6.24 -2.90 2.37
C ARG A 219 -5.17 -3.79 2.99
N TYR A 220 -5.15 -5.05 2.61
CA TYR A 220 -4.10 -6.00 2.97
C TYR A 220 -3.16 -6.22 1.79
N VAL A 221 -2.03 -5.52 1.77
CA VAL A 221 -1.10 -5.47 0.63
C VAL A 221 -1.85 -5.03 -0.65
N GLU A 222 -2.13 -5.97 -1.57
CA GLU A 222 -2.86 -5.77 -2.83
C GLU A 222 -4.37 -6.01 -2.72
N SER A 223 -4.81 -6.66 -1.64
CA SER A 223 -6.20 -7.07 -1.45
C SER A 223 -7.01 -5.97 -0.80
N LEU A 224 -8.17 -5.67 -1.37
CA LEU A 224 -9.10 -4.65 -0.92
C LEU A 224 -10.33 -5.31 -0.31
N HIS A 225 -10.73 -4.78 0.84
CA HIS A 225 -11.92 -5.20 1.57
C HIS A 225 -12.74 -3.96 1.90
N ILE A 226 -13.92 -3.83 1.28
CA ILE A 226 -14.79 -2.67 1.43
C ILE A 226 -16.17 -3.14 1.85
N LEU A 227 -16.66 -2.60 2.97
CA LEU A 227 -18.04 -2.84 3.42
C LEU A 227 -18.90 -1.62 3.09
N PHE A 228 -19.96 -1.85 2.33
CA PHE A 228 -20.98 -0.87 2.01
C PHE A 228 -22.25 -1.14 2.79
N ARG A 229 -22.93 -0.05 3.16
CA ARG A 229 -24.29 -0.05 3.67
C ARG A 229 -25.07 0.97 2.84
N PHE A 230 -26.03 0.49 2.08
CA PHE A 230 -26.89 1.32 1.23
C PHE A 230 -28.29 1.40 1.81
N THR A 231 -28.89 2.57 1.66
CA THR A 231 -30.35 2.72 1.80
C THR A 231 -31.06 2.15 0.58
N HIS A 232 -32.38 1.93 0.69
CA HIS A 232 -33.17 1.43 -0.43
C HIS A 232 -33.08 2.35 -1.67
N GLU A 233 -33.09 3.67 -1.46
CA GLU A 233 -32.99 4.66 -2.54
C GLU A 233 -31.61 4.66 -3.21
N GLU A 234 -30.54 4.65 -2.40
CA GLU A 234 -29.16 4.62 -2.91
C GLU A 234 -28.88 3.34 -3.71
N ALA A 235 -29.33 2.19 -3.21
CA ALA A 235 -29.16 0.92 -3.90
C ALA A 235 -29.88 0.92 -5.26
N LYS A 236 -31.12 1.42 -5.29
CA LYS A 236 -31.91 1.49 -6.51
C LYS A 236 -31.30 2.43 -7.55
N ASP A 237 -30.85 3.61 -7.15
CA ASP A 237 -30.19 4.56 -8.06
C ASP A 237 -28.89 3.98 -8.64
N LEU A 238 -28.06 3.36 -7.80
CA LEU A 238 -26.80 2.74 -8.23
C LEU A 238 -27.04 1.63 -9.26
N ILE A 239 -28.01 0.74 -9.00
CA ILE A 239 -28.35 -0.35 -9.91
C ILE A 239 -28.90 0.21 -11.23
N GLN A 240 -29.79 1.21 -11.17
CA GLN A 240 -30.36 1.81 -12.36
C GLN A 240 -29.29 2.46 -13.24
N ARG A 241 -28.34 3.19 -12.64
CA ARG A 241 -27.19 3.77 -13.35
C ARG A 241 -26.34 2.70 -14.02
N TYR A 242 -26.03 1.63 -13.30
CA TYR A 242 -25.26 0.51 -13.85
C TYR A 242 -25.97 -0.12 -15.06
N LEU A 243 -27.26 -0.45 -14.93
CA LEU A 243 -28.06 -1.03 -16.02
C LEU A 243 -28.26 -0.07 -17.21
N THR A 244 -28.21 1.25 -16.97
CA THR A 244 -28.29 2.24 -18.06
C THR A 244 -27.02 2.23 -18.91
N GLU A 245 -25.86 2.05 -18.28
CA GLU A 245 -24.58 1.93 -18.98
C GLU A 245 -24.36 0.51 -19.56
N HIS A 246 -24.93 -0.51 -18.91
CA HIS A 246 -24.76 -1.93 -19.21
C HIS A 246 -26.14 -2.62 -19.30
N PRO A 247 -26.87 -2.45 -20.43
CA PRO A 247 -28.22 -2.95 -20.60
C PRO A 247 -28.33 -4.48 -20.71
#